data_AF-A0A9X2WPI0-F1
#
_entry.id   AF-A0A9X2WPI0-F1
#
_cell.length_a   1.000
_cell.length_b   1.000
_cell.length_c   1.000
_cell.angle_alpha   90.00
_cell.angle_beta   90.00
_cell.angle_gamma   90.00
#
_symmetry.space_group_name_H-M   'P 1'
#
loop_
_entity.id
_entity.type
_entity.pdbx_description
1 polymer ?
#
loop_
_entity_poly.entity_id
_entity_poly.type
_entity_poly.pdbx_seq_one_letter_code
_entity_poly.pdbx_strand_id
1 'polypeptide(L)'
;MSSKQQNGSIGAPVNFRNDINGLRAIAVLAVVIFHFKPDLVPGGFAGVDVFFVISGYLMTRIIFKGLENDTFNLIKFYIDRANRIIPALAFLCLIVLVFGWYNLSPIDYKSLGKHVTSSVSFVSNMIYWRESGYFDSESHSKWLLHTWSLSVEWQFYIIYPLILITIKRLFSINTCKTIITLVTLVGFVTSVFITLKWPDSAYYLLPTRAWEMLAGALTCIYPLSTSPFKKCH
;
A
#
# COMPACT_ATOMS: atom_id res chain seq x y z
N MET A 1 27.70 53.05 -13.25
CA MET A 1 28.30 51.70 -13.42
C MET A 1 28.01 50.94 -12.14
N SER A 2 26.93 50.14 -12.12
CA SER A 2 26.96 48.67 -12.25
C SER A 2 27.62 47.98 -11.05
N SER A 3 27.14 46.93 -10.39
CA SER A 3 25.87 46.20 -10.20
C SER A 3 26.29 44.90 -9.44
N LYS A 4 25.31 44.15 -8.89
CA LYS A 4 25.38 42.75 -8.39
C LYS A 4 25.79 42.61 -6.92
N GLN A 5 24.86 42.49 -5.95
CA GLN A 5 23.90 41.39 -5.72
C GLN A 5 24.54 40.00 -5.89
N GLN A 6 24.87 39.35 -4.77
CA GLN A 6 25.08 37.90 -4.71
C GLN A 6 23.81 37.23 -4.19
N ASN A 7 23.27 36.41 -5.09
CA ASN A 7 22.01 35.67 -5.02
C ASN A 7 21.99 34.63 -3.90
N GLY A 8 20.79 34.45 -3.36
CA GLY A 8 20.45 33.43 -2.39
C GLY A 8 20.67 32.01 -2.89
N SER A 9 20.98 31.13 -1.94
CA SER A 9 20.98 29.69 -2.10
C SER A 9 19.57 29.20 -2.40
N ILE A 10 19.30 28.96 -3.68
CA ILE A 10 18.12 28.23 -4.13
C ILE A 10 18.27 26.80 -3.59
N GLY A 11 17.46 26.47 -2.58
CA GLY A 11 17.35 25.12 -2.04
C GLY A 11 17.08 24.13 -3.18
N ALA A 12 17.88 23.07 -3.24
CA ALA A 12 17.72 22.01 -4.22
C ALA A 12 16.26 21.50 -4.19
N PRO A 13 15.62 21.32 -5.36
CA PRO A 13 14.25 20.84 -5.42
C PRO A 13 14.18 19.47 -4.72
N VAL A 14 13.17 19.31 -3.86
CA VAL A 14 12.82 18.02 -3.26
C VAL A 14 12.56 17.07 -4.41
N ASN A 15 13.52 16.20 -4.71
CA ASN A 15 13.48 15.29 -5.84
C ASN A 15 12.28 14.35 -5.65
N PHE A 16 11.16 14.68 -6.28
CA PHE A 16 9.94 13.88 -6.27
C PHE A 16 10.28 12.62 -7.07
N ARG A 17 10.38 11.50 -6.36
CA ARG A 17 10.72 10.20 -6.95
C ARG A 17 9.54 9.66 -7.76
N ASN A 18 9.32 10.26 -8.93
CA ASN A 18 8.29 9.90 -9.90
C ASN A 18 8.47 8.44 -10.38
N ASP A 19 9.70 7.93 -10.36
CA ASP A 19 10.06 6.52 -10.59
C ASP A 19 9.27 5.57 -9.68
N ILE A 20 9.20 5.85 -8.38
CA ILE A 20 8.52 4.95 -7.42
C ILE A 20 6.99 5.04 -7.53
N ASN A 21 6.45 6.24 -7.76
CA ASN A 21 5.01 6.40 -7.99
C ASN A 21 4.58 5.72 -9.31
N GLY A 22 5.42 5.75 -10.34
CA GLY A 22 5.23 5.03 -11.60
C GLY A 22 5.22 3.51 -11.40
N LEU A 23 6.16 2.97 -10.61
CA LEU A 23 6.17 1.54 -10.27
C LEU A 23 4.91 1.09 -9.53
N ARG A 24 4.38 1.90 -8.60
CA ARG A 24 3.08 1.63 -7.96
C ARG A 24 1.94 1.59 -8.97
N ALA A 25 1.92 2.54 -9.92
CA ALA A 25 0.88 2.59 -10.95
C ALA A 25 0.95 1.36 -11.87
N ILE A 26 2.16 0.94 -12.26
CA ILE A 26 2.38 -0.27 -13.06
C ILE A 26 1.92 -1.52 -12.30
N ALA A 27 2.25 -1.64 -11.01
CA ALA A 27 1.83 -2.76 -10.18
C ALA A 27 0.30 -2.85 -10.06
N VAL A 28 -0.38 -1.72 -9.80
CA VAL A 28 -1.85 -1.66 -9.77
C VAL A 28 -2.45 -1.99 -11.13
N LEU A 29 -1.87 -1.47 -12.21
CA LEU A 29 -2.35 -1.72 -13.56
C LEU A 29 -2.22 -3.20 -13.95
N ALA A 30 -1.12 -3.85 -13.58
CA ALA A 30 -0.93 -5.29 -13.79
C ALA A 30 -2.01 -6.12 -13.06
N VAL A 31 -2.37 -5.75 -11.83
CA VAL A 31 -3.45 -6.40 -11.06
C VAL A 31 -4.80 -6.20 -11.73
N VAL A 32 -5.11 -4.98 -12.16
CA VAL A 32 -6.37 -4.65 -12.84
C VAL A 32 -6.49 -5.40 -14.16
N ILE A 33 -5.43 -5.39 -15.00
CA ILE A 33 -5.45 -6.08 -16.29
C ILE A 33 -5.61 -7.59 -16.09
N PHE A 34 -4.88 -8.19 -15.15
CA PHE A 34 -5.01 -9.62 -14.85
C PHE A 34 -6.44 -10.00 -14.43
N HIS A 35 -7.13 -9.14 -13.70
CA HIS A 35 -8.50 -9.40 -13.27
C HIS A 35 -9.52 -9.42 -14.42
N PHE A 36 -9.33 -8.59 -15.46
CA PHE A 36 -10.25 -8.51 -16.60
C PHE A 36 -9.82 -9.38 -17.78
N LYS A 37 -8.52 -9.62 -17.95
CA LYS A 37 -7.94 -10.45 -19.01
C LYS A 37 -6.69 -11.19 -18.48
N PRO A 38 -6.88 -12.35 -17.84
CA PRO A 38 -5.79 -13.13 -17.24
C PRO A 38 -4.69 -13.51 -18.23
N ASP A 39 -5.05 -13.82 -19.49
CA ASP A 39 -4.13 -14.26 -20.54
C ASP A 39 -3.13 -13.18 -20.98
N LEU A 40 -3.45 -11.89 -20.75
CA LEU A 40 -2.59 -10.76 -21.13
C LEU A 40 -1.45 -10.52 -20.16
N VAL A 41 -1.65 -10.82 -18.87
CA VAL A 41 -0.62 -10.67 -17.83
C VAL A 41 -0.64 -11.89 -16.90
N PRO A 42 -0.18 -13.06 -17.38
CA PRO A 42 -0.07 -14.25 -16.53
C PRO A 42 0.80 -13.91 -15.31
N GLY A 43 0.26 -14.10 -14.10
CA GLY A 43 0.97 -13.75 -12.87
C GLY A 43 0.71 -12.33 -12.33
N GLY A 44 -0.23 -11.56 -12.90
CA GLY A 44 -0.53 -10.20 -12.42
C GLY A 44 -1.03 -10.10 -10.97
N PHE A 45 -1.41 -11.22 -10.35
CA PHE A 45 -1.65 -11.29 -8.89
C PHE A 45 -0.41 -10.91 -8.07
N ALA A 46 0.81 -11.20 -8.55
CA ALA A 46 2.07 -10.80 -7.92
C ALA A 46 2.26 -9.26 -7.91
N GLY A 47 1.47 -8.53 -8.70
CA GLY A 47 1.44 -7.07 -8.66
C GLY A 47 0.99 -6.52 -7.31
N VAL A 48 0.16 -7.25 -6.55
CA VAL A 48 -0.23 -6.84 -5.19
C VAL A 48 0.96 -6.92 -4.24
N ASP A 49 1.73 -8.00 -4.29
CA ASP A 49 2.89 -8.20 -3.42
C ASP A 49 3.94 -7.09 -3.65
N VAL A 50 4.22 -6.78 -4.93
CA VAL A 50 5.11 -5.66 -5.31
C VAL A 50 4.55 -4.32 -4.82
N PHE A 51 3.25 -4.10 -4.95
CA PHE A 51 2.59 -2.89 -4.46
C PHE A 51 2.76 -2.73 -2.95
N PHE A 52 2.54 -3.79 -2.16
CA PHE A 52 2.73 -3.76 -0.70
C PHE A 52 4.18 -3.50 -0.30
N VAL A 53 5.15 -4.15 -0.95
CA VAL A 53 6.58 -3.90 -0.70
C VAL A 53 6.94 -2.43 -0.97
N ILE A 54 6.52 -1.86 -2.11
CA ILE A 54 6.82 -0.46 -2.44
C ILE A 54 6.15 0.49 -1.45
N SER A 55 4.90 0.23 -1.07
CA SER A 55 4.17 1.06 -0.12
C SER A 55 4.80 1.03 1.27
N GLY A 56 5.23 -0.15 1.72
CA GLY A 56 6.00 -0.32 2.94
C GLY A 56 7.31 0.46 2.95
N TYR A 57 8.09 0.39 1.87
CA TYR A 57 9.32 1.17 1.70
C TYR A 57 9.05 2.68 1.81
N LEU A 58 8.09 3.19 1.04
CA LEU A 58 7.78 4.62 0.99
C LEU A 58 7.29 5.16 2.33
N MET A 59 6.37 4.46 3.00
CA MET A 59 5.87 4.90 4.30
C MET A 59 6.95 4.85 5.35
N THR A 60 7.74 3.77 5.39
CA THR A 60 8.87 3.64 6.32
C THR A 60 9.86 4.78 6.14
N ARG A 61 10.22 5.12 4.90
CA ARG A 61 11.13 6.24 4.61
C ARG A 61 10.62 7.56 5.17
N ILE A 62 9.33 7.87 5.03
CA ILE A 62 8.73 9.10 5.53
C ILE A 62 8.72 9.10 7.07
N ILE A 63 8.27 7.99 7.67
CA ILE A 63 8.10 7.87 9.12
C ILE A 63 9.47 7.86 9.81
N PHE A 64 10.40 6.98 9.42
CA PHE A 64 11.73 6.89 10.03
C PHE A 64 12.52 8.19 9.90
N LYS A 65 12.53 8.81 8.72
CA LYS A 65 13.21 10.10 8.53
C LYS A 65 12.62 11.17 9.46
N GLY A 66 11.30 11.18 9.65
CA GLY A 66 10.66 12.10 10.59
C GLY A 66 10.99 11.79 12.05
N LEU A 67 11.02 10.51 12.43
CA LEU A 67 11.29 10.06 13.81
C LEU A 67 12.75 10.26 14.22
N GLU A 68 13.70 10.03 13.32
CA GLU A 68 15.14 10.24 13.56
C GLU A 68 15.48 11.73 13.70
N ASN A 69 14.73 12.60 13.01
CA ASN A 69 14.91 14.05 13.08
C ASN A 69 13.92 14.74 14.05
N ASP A 70 13.14 13.98 14.84
CA ASP A 70 12.12 14.51 15.75
C ASP A 70 11.10 15.50 15.14
N THR A 71 10.83 15.34 13.85
CA THR A 71 9.94 16.23 13.06
C THR A 71 8.68 15.52 12.56
N PHE A 72 8.49 14.24 12.92
CA PHE A 72 7.35 13.47 12.45
C PHE A 72 6.02 14.00 13.02
N ASN A 73 5.11 14.39 12.13
CA ASN A 73 3.76 14.80 12.47
C ASN A 73 2.75 13.75 11.96
N LEU A 74 2.14 13.03 12.89
CA LEU A 74 1.19 11.96 12.61
C LEU A 74 -0.06 12.45 11.87
N ILE A 75 -0.62 13.58 12.30
CA ILE A 75 -1.84 14.13 11.70
C ILE A 75 -1.57 14.57 10.27
N LYS A 76 -0.45 15.27 10.03
CA LYS A 76 -0.02 15.64 8.68
C LYS A 76 0.20 14.41 7.81
N PHE A 77 0.84 13.37 8.33
CA PHE A 77 1.02 12.11 7.61
C PHE A 77 -0.32 11.52 7.17
N TYR A 78 -1.32 11.43 8.06
CA TYR A 78 -2.64 10.93 7.70
C TYR A 78 -3.39 11.80 6.69
N ILE A 79 -3.35 13.13 6.85
CA ILE A 79 -3.94 14.07 5.88
C ILE A 79 -3.31 13.89 4.50
N ASP A 80 -1.98 13.82 4.43
CA ASP A 80 -1.25 13.63 3.17
C ASP A 80 -1.58 12.29 2.50
N ARG A 81 -1.92 11.24 3.27
CA ARG A 81 -2.36 9.95 2.71
C ARG A 81 -3.83 9.99 2.30
N ALA A 82 -4.69 10.61 3.10
CA ALA A 82 -6.11 10.79 2.81
C ALA A 82 -6.29 11.56 1.49
N ASN A 83 -5.61 12.70 1.34
CA ASN A 83 -5.66 13.53 0.13
C ASN A 83 -5.13 12.81 -1.12
N ARG A 84 -4.30 11.78 -0.95
CA ARG A 84 -3.78 10.98 -2.07
C ARG A 84 -4.75 9.86 -2.48
N ILE A 85 -5.40 9.21 -1.53
CA ILE A 85 -6.15 7.96 -1.76
C ILE A 85 -7.65 8.22 -1.92
N ILE A 86 -8.24 8.99 -1.01
CA ILE A 86 -9.70 9.15 -0.90
C ILE A 86 -10.30 9.79 -2.17
N PRO A 87 -9.75 10.86 -2.76
CA PRO A 87 -10.37 11.48 -3.94
C PRO A 87 -10.47 10.52 -5.13
N ALA A 88 -9.39 9.78 -5.41
CA ALA A 88 -9.37 8.82 -6.52
C ALA A 88 -10.34 7.65 -6.27
N LEU A 89 -10.37 7.12 -5.05
CA LEU A 89 -11.29 6.03 -4.69
C LEU A 89 -12.76 6.48 -4.73
N ALA A 90 -13.07 7.66 -4.20
CA ALA A 90 -14.41 8.23 -4.22
C ALA A 90 -14.90 8.47 -5.66
N PHE A 91 -14.03 9.00 -6.52
CA PHE A 91 -14.33 9.21 -7.93
C PHE A 91 -14.60 7.88 -8.65
N LEU A 92 -13.75 6.87 -8.44
CA LEU A 92 -13.97 5.53 -8.99
C LEU A 92 -15.30 4.94 -8.50
N CYS A 93 -15.59 5.03 -7.20
CA CYS A 93 -16.84 4.54 -6.61
C CYS A 93 -18.06 5.23 -7.22
N LEU A 94 -18.00 6.54 -7.43
CA LEU A 94 -19.08 7.30 -8.07
C LEU A 94 -19.29 6.82 -9.51
N ILE A 95 -18.22 6.66 -10.29
CA ILE A 95 -18.29 6.15 -11.66
C ILE A 95 -18.97 4.78 -11.68
N VAL A 96 -18.50 3.82 -10.88
CA VAL A 96 -19.08 2.47 -10.91
C VAL A 96 -20.52 2.45 -10.43
N LEU A 97 -20.92 3.31 -9.48
CA LEU A 97 -22.33 3.45 -9.07
C LEU A 97 -23.21 3.99 -10.20
N VAL A 98 -22.72 4.97 -10.97
CA VAL A 98 -23.45 5.51 -12.13
C VAL A 98 -23.57 4.45 -13.22
N PHE A 99 -22.46 3.79 -13.60
CA PHE A 99 -22.48 2.73 -14.61
C PHE A 99 -23.31 1.52 -14.18
N GLY A 100 -23.17 1.11 -12.91
CA GLY A 100 -23.89 -0.02 -12.34
C GLY A 100 -25.40 0.18 -12.40
N TRP A 101 -25.89 1.42 -12.22
CA TRP A 101 -27.32 1.73 -12.26
C TRP A 101 -27.96 1.36 -13.60
N TYR A 102 -27.23 1.55 -14.71
CA TYR A 102 -27.72 1.27 -16.06
C TYR A 102 -27.46 -0.17 -16.53
N ASN A 103 -26.49 -0.88 -15.94
CA ASN A 103 -25.99 -2.16 -16.48
C ASN A 103 -26.24 -3.37 -15.58
N LEU A 104 -26.59 -3.18 -14.31
CA LEU A 104 -26.75 -4.26 -13.34
C LEU A 104 -28.22 -4.49 -12.97
N SER A 105 -28.55 -5.74 -12.65
CA SER A 105 -29.85 -6.07 -12.05
C SER A 105 -29.99 -5.40 -10.67
N PRO A 106 -31.21 -5.21 -10.13
CA PRO A 106 -31.38 -4.64 -8.79
C PRO A 106 -30.63 -5.41 -7.68
N ILE A 107 -30.47 -6.72 -7.85
CA ILE A 107 -29.75 -7.58 -6.90
C ILE A 107 -28.24 -7.30 -6.97
N ASP A 108 -27.69 -7.27 -8.18
CA ASP A 108 -26.26 -7.00 -8.40
C ASP A 108 -25.89 -5.56 -8.02
N TYR A 109 -26.79 -4.60 -8.29
CA TYR A 109 -26.60 -3.20 -7.88
C TYR A 109 -26.55 -3.04 -6.36
N LYS A 110 -27.38 -3.79 -5.62
CA LYS A 110 -27.32 -3.85 -4.15
C LYS A 110 -25.98 -4.42 -3.67
N SER A 111 -25.46 -5.45 -4.34
CA SER A 111 -24.13 -6.00 -4.04
C SER A 111 -23.02 -4.99 -4.33
N LEU A 112 -23.11 -4.28 -5.46
CA LEU A 112 -22.19 -3.20 -5.80
C LEU A 112 -22.19 -2.10 -4.72
N GLY A 113 -23.37 -1.72 -4.22
CA GLY A 113 -23.49 -0.77 -3.11
C GLY A 113 -22.72 -1.23 -1.86
N LYS A 114 -22.85 -2.51 -1.48
CA LYS A 114 -22.07 -3.12 -0.38
C LYS A 114 -20.55 -3.03 -0.64
N HIS A 115 -20.11 -3.36 -1.85
CA HIS A 115 -18.69 -3.28 -2.24
C HIS A 115 -18.19 -1.84 -2.20
N VAL A 116 -18.95 -0.87 -2.70
CA VAL A 116 -18.63 0.57 -2.63
C VAL A 116 -18.49 1.03 -1.18
N THR A 117 -19.50 0.79 -0.34
CA THR A 117 -19.45 1.19 1.08
C THR A 117 -18.24 0.58 1.78
N SER A 118 -17.99 -0.71 1.59
CA SER A 118 -16.83 -1.37 2.19
C SER A 118 -15.49 -0.82 1.69
N SER A 119 -15.43 -0.40 0.43
CA SER A 119 -14.22 0.18 -0.17
C SER A 119 -13.92 1.55 0.42
N VAL A 120 -14.90 2.46 0.47
CA VAL A 120 -14.70 3.82 1.04
C VAL A 120 -14.47 3.80 2.54
N SER A 121 -14.99 2.79 3.24
CA SER A 121 -14.70 2.54 4.66
C SER A 121 -13.39 1.79 4.91
N PHE A 122 -12.64 1.43 3.86
CA PHE A 122 -11.38 0.67 3.92
C PHE A 122 -11.49 -0.66 4.70
N VAL A 123 -12.60 -1.36 4.52
CA VAL A 123 -12.86 -2.70 5.09
C VAL A 123 -13.23 -3.73 4.03
N SER A 124 -13.05 -3.40 2.74
CA SER A 124 -13.46 -4.28 1.64
C SER A 124 -12.73 -5.62 1.66
N ASN A 125 -11.50 -5.67 2.18
CA ASN A 125 -10.77 -6.91 2.37
C ASN A 125 -11.49 -7.92 3.27
N MET A 126 -12.15 -7.45 4.33
CA MET A 126 -12.95 -8.33 5.20
C MET A 126 -14.24 -8.78 4.52
N ILE A 127 -14.84 -7.94 3.69
CA ILE A 127 -16.04 -8.29 2.92
C ILE A 127 -15.70 -9.37 1.89
N TYR A 128 -14.65 -9.17 1.10
CA TYR A 128 -14.25 -10.15 0.08
C TYR A 128 -13.76 -11.47 0.69
N TRP A 129 -13.09 -11.44 1.84
CA TRP A 129 -12.77 -12.67 2.59
C TRP A 129 -14.01 -13.46 3.05
N ARG A 130 -15.09 -12.76 3.42
CA ARG A 130 -16.34 -13.44 3.82
C ARG A 130 -17.14 -13.93 2.61
N GLU A 131 -16.90 -13.35 1.45
CA GLU A 131 -17.53 -13.73 0.18
C GLU A 131 -16.73 -14.81 -0.58
N SER A 132 -15.46 -15.02 -0.25
CA SER A 132 -14.68 -16.14 -0.79
C SER A 132 -15.14 -17.48 -0.19
N GLY A 133 -15.32 -18.48 -1.06
CA GLY A 133 -15.75 -19.84 -0.68
C GLY A 133 -17.23 -20.12 -0.91
N TYR A 134 -18.11 -19.72 0.02
CA TYR A 134 -19.52 -20.15 0.02
C TYR A 134 -20.43 -19.39 -0.98
N PHE A 135 -20.05 -18.15 -1.34
CA PHE A 135 -20.76 -17.30 -2.32
C PHE A 135 -19.80 -16.87 -3.43
N ASP A 136 -19.04 -17.83 -3.97
CA ASP A 136 -18.05 -17.54 -4.99
C ASP A 136 -18.73 -17.26 -6.34
N SER A 137 -19.33 -16.07 -6.46
CA SER A 137 -19.60 -15.48 -7.75
C SER A 137 -18.28 -15.24 -8.44
N GLU A 138 -18.20 -15.61 -9.72
CA GLU A 138 -16.97 -15.46 -10.52
C GLU A 138 -16.36 -14.08 -10.27
N SER A 139 -15.04 -14.05 -10.05
CA SER A 139 -14.29 -12.84 -9.72
C SER A 139 -14.60 -11.68 -10.67
N HIS A 140 -14.90 -11.96 -11.94
CA HIS A 140 -15.30 -11.00 -12.98
C HIS A 140 -16.56 -10.17 -12.63
N SER A 141 -17.45 -10.68 -11.77
CA SER A 141 -18.65 -9.97 -11.31
C SER A 141 -18.37 -8.91 -10.25
N LYS A 142 -17.20 -8.94 -9.59
CA LYS A 142 -16.84 -8.05 -8.48
C LYS A 142 -16.05 -6.85 -9.01
N TRP A 143 -16.75 -5.84 -9.53
CA TRP A 143 -16.15 -4.69 -10.23
C TRP A 143 -15.11 -3.91 -9.39
N LEU A 144 -15.25 -3.95 -8.07
CA LEU A 144 -14.34 -3.30 -7.12
C LEU A 144 -13.43 -4.28 -6.38
N LEU A 145 -13.20 -5.49 -6.90
CA LEU A 145 -12.45 -6.52 -6.16
C LEU A 145 -11.08 -5.98 -5.70
N HIS A 146 -10.35 -5.33 -6.59
CA HIS A 146 -9.03 -4.74 -6.36
C HIS A 146 -8.95 -3.76 -5.17
N THR A 147 -10.06 -3.21 -4.65
CA THR A 147 -10.02 -2.31 -3.48
C THR A 147 -9.66 -3.03 -2.19
N TRP A 148 -9.69 -4.36 -2.16
CA TRP A 148 -9.29 -5.14 -0.98
C TRP A 148 -7.85 -4.82 -0.56
N SER A 149 -6.92 -4.75 -1.52
CA SER A 149 -5.51 -4.48 -1.22
C SER A 149 -5.31 -3.03 -0.79
N LEU A 150 -6.10 -2.10 -1.35
CA LEU A 150 -6.12 -0.70 -0.91
C LEU A 150 -6.62 -0.56 0.54
N SER A 151 -7.62 -1.34 0.95
CA SER A 151 -8.09 -1.41 2.34
C SER A 151 -7.00 -1.89 3.28
N VAL A 152 -6.28 -2.96 2.91
CA VAL A 152 -5.13 -3.48 3.69
C VAL A 152 -4.02 -2.44 3.80
N GLU A 153 -3.69 -1.76 2.69
CA GLU A 153 -2.70 -0.68 2.66
C GLU A 153 -3.08 0.45 3.63
N TRP A 154 -4.35 0.89 3.60
CA TRP A 154 -4.84 1.95 4.48
C TRP A 154 -4.83 1.55 5.95
N GLN A 155 -5.25 0.32 6.28
CA GLN A 155 -5.18 -0.22 7.64
C GLN A 155 -3.74 -0.22 8.16
N PHE A 156 -2.79 -0.65 7.33
CA PHE A 156 -1.37 -0.58 7.68
C PHE A 156 -0.90 0.87 7.87
N TYR A 157 -1.34 1.81 7.03
CA TYR A 157 -0.98 3.23 7.15
C TYR A 157 -1.41 3.84 8.49
N ILE A 158 -2.53 3.37 9.06
CA ILE A 158 -2.98 3.80 10.39
C ILE A 158 -2.16 3.12 11.49
N ILE A 159 -1.99 1.81 11.42
CA ILE A 159 -1.41 1.02 12.51
C ILE A 159 0.11 1.25 12.62
N TYR A 160 0.80 1.25 11.49
CA TYR A 160 2.26 1.26 11.43
C TYR A 160 2.93 2.48 12.10
N PRO A 161 2.58 3.75 11.78
CA PRO A 161 3.21 4.90 12.43
C PRO A 161 2.91 4.96 13.94
N LEU A 162 1.73 4.52 14.39
CA LEU A 162 1.39 4.46 15.82
C LEU A 162 2.33 3.50 16.58
N ILE A 163 2.56 2.31 16.01
CA ILE A 163 3.47 1.32 16.58
C ILE A 163 4.89 1.90 16.65
N LEU A 164 5.37 2.51 15.56
CA LEU A 164 6.73 3.06 15.52
C LEU A 164 6.94 4.24 16.47
N ILE A 165 5.97 5.16 16.56
CA ILE A 165 6.01 6.27 17.53
C ILE A 165 6.07 5.70 18.95
N THR A 166 5.22 4.72 19.27
CA THR A 166 5.15 4.11 20.61
C THR A 166 6.47 3.46 20.99
N ILE A 167 7.04 2.63 20.11
CA ILE A 167 8.33 1.98 20.36
C ILE A 167 9.45 3.03 20.49
N LYS A 168 9.49 4.04 19.62
CA LYS A 168 10.52 5.10 19.67
C LYS A 168 10.45 5.91 20.97
N ARG A 169 9.24 6.14 21.51
CA ARG A 169 9.03 6.86 22.78
C ARG A 169 9.42 6.04 24.01
N LEU A 170 9.17 4.73 23.98
CA LEU A 170 9.44 3.84 25.12
C LEU A 170 10.89 3.31 25.12
N PHE A 171 11.51 3.21 23.95
CA PHE A 171 12.81 2.58 23.77
C PHE A 171 13.72 3.44 22.87
N SER A 172 14.21 2.88 21.76
CA SER A 172 15.11 3.55 20.83
C SER A 172 14.70 3.28 19.39
N ILE A 173 15.22 4.08 18.45
CA ILE A 173 15.04 3.84 17.02
C ILE A 173 15.63 2.49 16.58
N ASN A 174 16.70 2.02 17.23
CA ASN A 174 17.31 0.72 16.95
C ASN A 174 16.37 -0.42 17.37
N THR A 175 15.64 -0.26 18.47
CA THR A 175 14.59 -1.20 18.89
C THR A 175 13.48 -1.30 17.84
N CYS A 176 13.07 -0.18 17.22
CA CYS A 176 12.13 -0.21 16.09
C CYS A 176 12.65 -1.09 14.94
N LYS A 177 13.93 -0.94 14.56
CA LYS A 177 14.54 -1.73 13.49
C LYS A 177 14.50 -3.22 13.81
N THR A 178 14.91 -3.61 15.02
CA THR A 178 14.87 -5.02 15.47
C THR A 178 13.45 -5.58 15.48
N ILE A 179 12.47 -4.83 16.01
CA ILE A 179 11.07 -5.28 16.05
C ILE A 179 10.51 -5.46 14.64
N ILE A 180 10.76 -4.53 13.71
CA ILE A 180 10.33 -4.68 12.31
C ILE A 180 10.93 -5.95 11.70
N THR A 181 12.22 -6.21 11.91
CA THR A 181 12.87 -7.44 11.41
C THR A 181 12.20 -8.70 11.96
N LEU A 182 11.99 -8.76 13.28
CA LEU A 182 11.36 -9.92 13.92
C LEU A 182 9.92 -10.12 13.46
N VAL A 183 9.11 -9.06 13.43
CA VAL A 183 7.72 -9.12 13.00
C VAL A 183 7.61 -9.48 11.51
N THR A 184 8.54 -9.04 10.67
CA THR A 184 8.58 -9.46 9.26
C THR A 184 8.81 -10.96 9.13
N LEU A 185 9.80 -11.51 9.85
CA LEU A 185 10.11 -12.95 9.81
C LEU A 185 8.96 -13.80 10.34
N VAL A 186 8.43 -13.43 11.53
CA VAL A 186 7.29 -14.13 12.13
C VAL A 186 6.05 -14.02 11.24
N GLY A 187 5.80 -12.85 10.67
CA GLY A 187 4.69 -12.61 9.75
C GLY A 187 4.79 -13.45 8.47
N PHE A 188 5.99 -13.55 7.87
CA PHE A 188 6.24 -14.39 6.70
C PHE A 188 5.97 -15.87 7.01
N VAL A 189 6.56 -16.39 8.09
CA VAL A 189 6.35 -17.78 8.51
C VAL A 189 4.86 -18.06 8.79
N THR A 190 4.20 -17.15 9.49
CA THR A 190 2.76 -17.25 9.77
C THR A 190 1.94 -17.23 8.48
N SER A 191 2.29 -16.39 7.51
CA SER A 191 1.64 -16.33 6.20
C SER A 191 1.75 -17.67 5.46
N VAL A 192 2.93 -18.30 5.46
CA VAL A 192 3.13 -19.62 4.86
C VAL A 192 2.21 -20.66 5.52
N PHE A 193 2.17 -20.73 6.85
CA PHE A 193 1.32 -21.70 7.54
C PHE A 193 -0.18 -21.46 7.33
N ILE A 194 -0.63 -20.21 7.36
CA ILE A 194 -2.04 -19.87 7.17
C ILE A 194 -2.47 -20.11 5.72
N THR A 195 -1.60 -19.86 4.74
CA THR A 195 -1.88 -20.14 3.32
C THR A 195 -2.21 -21.61 3.08
N LEU A 196 -1.54 -22.52 3.80
CA LEU A 196 -1.79 -23.97 3.68
C LEU A 196 -3.13 -24.42 4.28
N LYS A 197 -3.65 -23.72 5.30
CA LYS A 197 -4.89 -24.11 5.99
C LYS A 197 -6.12 -23.30 5.56
N TRP A 198 -5.93 -22.01 5.31
CA TRP A 198 -6.99 -21.03 5.07
C TRP A 198 -6.55 -20.02 4.01
N PRO A 199 -6.45 -20.45 2.73
CA PRO A 199 -5.86 -19.65 1.64
C PRO A 199 -6.57 -18.30 1.45
N ASP A 200 -7.90 -18.25 1.56
CA ASP A 200 -8.65 -17.00 1.40
C ASP A 200 -8.32 -15.96 2.47
N SER A 201 -8.21 -16.42 3.72
CA SER A 201 -7.82 -15.55 4.84
C SER A 201 -6.39 -15.05 4.68
N ALA A 202 -5.49 -15.94 4.22
CA ALA A 202 -4.11 -15.58 3.92
C ALA A 202 -4.05 -14.51 2.83
N TYR A 203 -4.93 -14.62 1.83
CA TYR A 203 -4.96 -13.74 0.68
C TYR A 203 -5.44 -12.33 1.02
N TYR A 204 -6.57 -12.20 1.73
CA TYR A 204 -7.24 -10.91 1.93
C TYR A 204 -6.86 -10.16 3.22
N LEU A 205 -6.43 -10.86 4.28
CA LEU A 205 -6.31 -10.22 5.60
C LEU A 205 -4.94 -9.59 5.86
N LEU A 206 -4.94 -8.47 6.58
CA LEU A 206 -3.72 -7.75 6.93
C LEU A 206 -2.67 -8.59 7.69
N PRO A 207 -3.01 -9.41 8.71
CA PRO A 207 -2.00 -10.11 9.51
C PRO A 207 -1.08 -11.03 8.68
N THR A 208 -1.60 -11.64 7.62
CA THR A 208 -0.87 -12.54 6.73
C THR A 208 -0.19 -11.82 5.57
N ARG A 209 -0.53 -10.55 5.32
CA ARG A 209 0.03 -9.71 4.25
C ARG A 209 0.98 -8.62 4.73
N ALA A 210 0.92 -8.27 6.01
CA ALA A 210 1.73 -7.20 6.58
C ALA A 210 3.23 -7.41 6.39
N TRP A 211 3.69 -8.67 6.33
CA TRP A 211 5.11 -8.99 6.12
C TRP A 211 5.64 -8.46 4.79
N GLU A 212 4.83 -8.33 3.73
CA GLU A 212 5.25 -7.79 2.44
C GLU A 212 5.58 -6.29 2.56
N MET A 213 4.71 -5.55 3.26
CA MET A 213 4.94 -4.13 3.57
C MET A 213 6.15 -3.96 4.50
N LEU A 214 6.30 -4.83 5.50
CA LEU A 214 7.44 -4.79 6.40
C LEU A 214 8.75 -5.22 5.71
N ALA A 215 8.73 -6.12 4.73
CA ALA A 215 9.89 -6.41 3.90
C ALA A 215 10.34 -5.16 3.12
N GLY A 216 9.38 -4.41 2.58
CA GLY A 216 9.63 -3.07 2.04
C GLY A 216 10.27 -2.13 3.06
N ALA A 217 9.79 -2.14 4.31
CA ALA A 217 10.38 -1.37 5.40
C ALA A 217 11.85 -1.74 5.66
N LEU A 218 12.17 -3.04 5.67
CA LEU A 218 13.54 -3.52 5.86
C LEU A 218 14.49 -3.03 4.78
N THR A 219 14.07 -3.03 3.50
CA THR A 219 14.90 -2.49 2.41
C THR A 219 15.18 -0.99 2.56
N CYS A 220 14.29 -0.25 3.21
CA CYS A 220 14.51 1.17 3.53
C CYS A 220 15.49 1.35 4.69
N ILE A 221 15.39 0.50 5.71
CA ILE A 221 16.19 0.58 6.95
C ILE A 221 17.63 0.11 6.72
N TYR A 222 17.80 -0.92 5.89
CA TYR A 222 19.07 -1.53 5.56
C TYR A 222 19.37 -1.32 4.06
N PRO A 223 19.67 -0.08 3.62
CA PRO A 223 19.99 0.15 2.23
C PRO A 223 21.26 -0.63 1.87
N LEU A 224 21.17 -1.49 0.86
CA LEU A 224 22.33 -2.15 0.29
C LEU A 224 23.20 -1.05 -0.33
N SER A 225 24.33 -0.76 0.31
CA SER A 225 25.33 0.16 -0.23
C SER A 225 25.94 -0.48 -1.48
N THR A 226 25.44 -0.10 -2.66
CA THR A 226 26.17 -0.34 -3.89
C THR A 226 27.26 0.72 -3.94
N SER A 227 28.49 0.32 -3.60
CA SER A 227 29.66 1.14 -3.88
C SER A 227 29.59 1.62 -5.32
N PRO A 228 29.64 2.94 -5.61
CA PRO A 228 29.66 3.40 -6.98
C PRO A 228 30.91 2.81 -7.63
N PHE A 229 30.74 2.04 -8.70
CA PHE A 229 31.85 1.61 -9.54
C PHE A 229 32.67 2.86 -9.88
N LYS A 230 33.87 2.96 -9.31
CA LYS A 230 34.86 3.95 -9.73
C LYS A 230 35.03 3.75 -11.23
N LYS A 231 34.59 4.73 -12.02
CA LYS A 231 35.02 4.83 -13.41
C LYS A 231 36.55 4.90 -13.37
N CYS A 232 37.24 3.84 -13.79
CA CYS A 232 38.64 3.94 -14.16
C CYS A 232 38.75 4.94 -15.31
N HIS A 233 39.71 5.86 -15.16
CA HIS A 233 40.05 6.90 -16.12
C HIS A 233 40.37 6.34 -17.50
#